data_AF-A0A662FTR4-F1
#
_entry.id   AF-A0A662FTR4-F1
#
_cell.length_a   1.000
_cell.length_b   1.000
_cell.length_c   1.000
_cell.angle_alpha   90.00
_cell.angle_beta   90.00
_cell.angle_gamma   90.00
#
_symmetry.space_group_name_H-M   'P 1'
#
loop_
_entity.id
_entity.type
_entity.pdbx_description
1 polymer ?
#
loop_
_entity_poly.entity_id
_entity_poly.type
_entity_poly.pdbx_seq_one_letter_code
_entity_poly.pdbx_strand_id
1 'polypeptide(L)'
;MQPRFDQEILQVPVDSIEVFEIDRLRQSIRQESPRIAAFGGLYAVNAAKLLISPILSRKNLLETIFERMPQDRKVIVFPSEPALCTEFTGWMLFYEEKIPAYFLAYRPQLRPKHVFIKFDEFVENLKKRQHIYYAIAFDLALKQGSRLDTSFLRRPSFSGYLHLCNMFEKTGPGPLISLLLSISALAKLEILESTKNLVCHLMSGLKRIFEHKQKDSRFLERILDMAYRDTDCGELDIDLREKKLDIYVEH
;
A
#
# COMPACT_ATOMS: atom_id res chain seq x y z
N MET A 1 -2.08 38.02 -18.25
CA MET A 1 -0.92 37.47 -17.51
C MET A 1 -0.85 35.98 -17.79
N GLN A 2 0.10 35.51 -18.58
CA GLN A 2 0.41 34.07 -18.68
C GLN A 2 1.29 33.69 -17.48
N PRO A 3 1.01 32.60 -16.75
CA PRO A 3 1.91 32.14 -15.70
C PRO A 3 3.24 31.70 -16.33
N ARG A 4 4.34 32.34 -15.92
CA ARG A 4 5.70 31.88 -16.24
C ARG A 4 5.98 30.61 -15.45
N PHE A 5 6.06 29.48 -16.13
CA PHE A 5 6.56 28.22 -15.58
C PHE A 5 8.07 28.09 -15.80
N ASP A 6 8.84 29.14 -15.49
CA ASP A 6 10.31 29.12 -15.60
C ASP A 6 10.98 28.37 -14.43
N GLN A 7 10.22 27.52 -13.71
CA GLN A 7 10.74 26.70 -12.63
C GLN A 7 11.21 25.36 -13.21
N GLU A 8 12.49 25.03 -13.00
CA GLU A 8 13.05 23.72 -13.33
C GLU A 8 12.24 22.62 -12.62
N ILE A 9 11.63 21.73 -13.41
CA ILE A 9 10.94 20.55 -12.90
C ILE A 9 12.01 19.50 -12.60
N LEU A 10 12.31 19.30 -11.33
CA LEU A 10 13.15 18.18 -10.88
C LEU A 10 12.34 16.88 -10.94
N GLN A 11 12.70 15.98 -11.84
CA GLN A 11 12.15 14.63 -11.90
C GLN A 11 13.07 13.68 -11.13
N VAL A 12 12.49 12.90 -10.22
CA VAL A 12 13.24 11.96 -9.38
C VAL A 12 12.56 10.60 -9.45
N PRO A 13 13.24 9.56 -9.95
CA PRO A 13 12.72 8.20 -9.88
C PRO A 13 12.71 7.73 -8.42
N VAL A 14 11.69 6.96 -8.05
CA VAL A 14 11.56 6.43 -6.69
C VAL A 14 11.16 4.96 -6.76
N ASP A 15 12.11 4.10 -6.42
CA ASP A 15 11.97 2.64 -6.48
C ASP A 15 11.75 2.02 -5.09
N SER A 16 11.74 2.86 -4.06
CA SER A 16 11.74 2.44 -2.65
C SER A 16 11.03 3.48 -1.78
N ILE A 17 10.54 3.04 -0.63
CA ILE A 17 9.94 3.87 0.43
C ILE A 17 10.74 3.76 1.72
N GLU A 18 12.03 3.44 1.60
CA GLU A 18 12.97 3.46 2.70
C GLU A 18 13.18 4.89 3.19
N VAL A 19 12.94 5.11 4.49
CA VAL A 19 12.98 6.44 5.10
C VAL A 19 14.32 7.12 4.91
N PHE A 20 15.42 6.35 4.95
CA PHE A 20 16.75 6.89 4.78
C PHE A 20 17.00 7.45 3.36
N GLU A 21 16.60 6.73 2.33
CA GLU A 21 16.70 7.17 0.93
C GLU A 21 15.85 8.41 0.70
N ILE A 22 14.62 8.41 1.23
CA ILE A 22 13.73 9.56 1.13
C ILE A 22 14.26 10.76 1.91
N ASP A 23 14.90 10.57 3.07
CA ASP A 23 15.50 11.67 3.83
C ASP A 23 16.69 12.29 3.10
N ARG A 24 17.54 11.48 2.45
CA ARG A 24 18.61 11.98 1.56
C ARG A 24 18.05 12.81 0.41
N LEU A 25 17.02 12.31 -0.24
CA LEU A 25 16.33 13.04 -1.30
C LEU A 25 15.75 14.36 -0.77
N ARG A 26 15.09 14.32 0.39
CA ARG A 26 14.52 15.50 1.08
C ARG A 26 15.58 16.57 1.34
N GLN A 27 16.80 16.19 1.74
CA GLN A 27 17.91 17.12 1.97
C GLN A 27 18.46 17.74 0.67
N SER A 28 18.40 17.01 -0.44
CA SER A 28 18.87 17.51 -1.75
C SER A 28 17.92 18.55 -2.38
N ILE A 29 16.66 18.54 -1.96
CA ILE A 29 15.63 19.47 -2.42
C ILE A 29 15.85 20.82 -1.70
N ARG A 30 16.70 21.66 -2.29
CA ARG A 30 17.20 22.94 -1.73
C ARG A 30 16.15 24.05 -1.62
N GLN A 31 14.94 23.87 -2.17
CA GLN A 31 13.94 24.94 -2.26
C GLN A 31 13.06 25.04 -1.01
N GLU A 32 12.74 26.27 -0.60
CA GLU A 32 11.91 26.55 0.58
C GLU A 32 10.48 25.99 0.48
N SER A 33 9.96 25.71 -0.73
CA SER A 33 8.65 25.04 -0.91
C SER A 33 8.41 24.50 -2.32
N PRO A 34 8.95 23.32 -2.69
CA PRO A 34 8.55 22.65 -3.92
C PRO A 34 7.11 22.14 -3.79
N ARG A 35 6.31 22.32 -4.85
CA ARG A 35 5.08 21.56 -5.02
C ARG A 35 5.48 20.14 -5.42
N ILE A 36 5.05 19.14 -4.66
CA ILE A 36 5.37 17.74 -4.94
C ILE A 36 4.19 17.11 -5.68
N ALA A 37 4.49 16.54 -6.84
CA ALA A 37 3.57 15.74 -7.62
C ALA A 37 4.09 14.30 -7.69
N ALA A 38 3.24 13.33 -7.33
CA ALA A 38 3.53 11.91 -7.43
C ALA A 38 2.94 11.36 -8.73
N PHE A 39 3.76 10.65 -9.52
CA PHE A 39 3.31 9.91 -10.70
C PHE A 39 3.71 8.45 -10.50
N GLY A 40 2.75 7.54 -10.41
CA GLY A 40 3.05 6.10 -10.23
C GLY A 40 2.14 5.38 -9.25
N GLY A 41 2.62 4.26 -8.73
CA GLY A 41 1.94 3.42 -7.75
C GLY A 41 2.39 3.65 -6.31
N LEU A 42 2.49 2.55 -5.57
CA LEU A 42 2.77 2.53 -4.13
C LEU A 42 3.98 3.37 -3.73
N TYR A 43 5.12 3.21 -4.40
CA TYR A 43 6.37 3.88 -4.01
C TYR A 43 6.32 5.38 -4.25
N ALA A 44 5.94 5.81 -5.45
CA ALA A 44 5.83 7.23 -5.79
C ALA A 44 4.86 7.99 -4.89
N VAL A 45 3.68 7.41 -4.63
CA VAL A 45 2.64 8.03 -3.78
C VAL A 45 3.16 8.22 -2.35
N ASN A 46 3.73 7.17 -1.77
CA ASN A 46 4.18 7.22 -0.39
C ASN A 46 5.43 8.07 -0.22
N ALA A 47 6.39 8.01 -1.14
CA ALA A 47 7.55 8.88 -1.17
C ALA A 47 7.15 10.35 -1.20
N ALA A 48 6.20 10.73 -2.05
CA ALA A 48 5.71 12.10 -2.11
C ALA A 48 5.10 12.56 -0.78
N LYS A 49 4.37 11.70 -0.08
CA LYS A 49 3.82 11.99 1.26
C LYS A 49 4.90 12.14 2.32
N LEU A 50 5.95 11.34 2.24
CA LEU A 50 7.11 11.47 3.13
C LEU A 50 7.86 12.79 2.87
N LEU A 51 8.07 13.15 1.61
CA LEU A 51 8.78 14.35 1.18
C LEU A 51 8.08 15.68 1.55
N ILE A 52 6.75 15.69 1.69
CA ILE A 52 6.04 16.88 2.19
C ILE A 52 6.20 17.09 3.71
N SER A 53 6.78 16.13 4.43
CA SER A 53 7.07 16.30 5.86
C SER A 53 8.00 17.48 6.13
N PRO A 54 7.71 18.29 7.16
CA PRO A 54 8.49 19.49 7.44
C PRO A 54 9.95 19.13 7.76
N ILE A 55 10.88 19.96 7.32
CA ILE A 55 12.29 19.82 7.71
C ILE A 55 12.45 20.49 9.07
N LEU A 56 12.70 19.69 10.10
CA LEU A 56 12.91 20.18 11.46
C LEU A 56 14.40 20.17 11.78
N SER A 57 14.88 21.24 12.39
CA SER A 57 16.30 21.34 12.79
C SER A 57 16.64 20.20 13.75
N ARG A 58 17.74 19.48 13.45
CA ARG A 58 18.29 18.36 14.23
C ARG A 58 17.40 17.11 14.32
N LYS A 59 16.42 16.95 13.42
CA LYS A 59 15.58 15.74 13.37
C LYS A 59 15.63 15.08 12.00
N ASN A 60 15.72 13.77 12.01
CA ASN A 60 15.59 12.97 10.80
C ASN A 60 14.11 12.84 10.37
N LEU A 61 13.89 12.27 9.19
CA LEU A 61 12.54 12.09 8.64
C LEU A 61 11.68 11.17 9.51
N LEU A 62 12.24 10.10 10.07
CA LEU A 62 11.51 9.17 10.93
C LEU A 62 10.96 9.87 12.18
N GLU A 63 11.80 10.65 12.86
CA GLU A 63 11.41 11.45 14.03
C GLU A 63 10.30 12.46 13.65
N THR A 64 10.47 13.14 12.51
CA THR A 64 9.47 14.08 11.97
C THR A 64 8.11 13.40 11.73
N ILE A 65 8.11 12.17 11.23
CA ILE A 65 6.93 11.35 10.94
C ILE A 65 6.17 10.96 12.22
N PHE A 66 6.80 10.92 13.38
CA PHE A 66 6.11 10.63 14.64
C PHE A 66 5.66 11.88 15.41
N GLU A 67 6.22 13.05 15.13
CA GLU A 67 5.89 14.30 15.87
C GLU A 67 4.56 14.95 15.53
N ARG A 68 3.79 14.40 14.58
CA ARG A 68 2.44 14.86 14.18
C ARG A 68 2.33 16.37 13.88
N MET A 69 3.44 17.01 13.48
CA MET A 69 3.44 18.42 13.13
C MET A 69 2.50 18.70 11.94
N PRO A 70 1.80 19.86 11.94
CA PRO A 70 1.04 20.32 10.80
C PRO A 70 1.93 20.33 9.55
N GLN A 71 1.36 19.92 8.42
CA GLN A 71 2.07 19.98 7.16
C GLN A 71 1.54 21.17 6.36
N ASP A 72 2.42 22.11 6.06
CA ASP A 72 2.10 23.28 5.25
C ASP A 72 2.02 22.94 3.76
N ARG A 73 2.56 21.77 3.39
CA ARG A 73 2.73 21.31 2.01
C ARG A 73 1.64 20.31 1.64
N LYS A 74 1.31 20.28 0.33
CA LYS A 74 0.26 19.42 -0.23
C LYS A 74 0.87 18.56 -1.34
N VAL A 75 0.51 17.28 -1.37
CA VAL A 75 0.83 16.38 -2.49
C VAL A 75 -0.29 16.43 -3.51
N ILE A 76 0.09 16.49 -4.78
CA ILE A 76 -0.77 16.18 -5.92
C ILE A 76 -0.43 14.77 -6.38
N VAL A 77 -1.43 13.92 -6.60
CA VAL A 77 -1.20 12.51 -6.96
C VAL A 77 -1.79 12.22 -8.34
N PHE A 78 -1.01 11.54 -9.18
CA PHE A 78 -1.37 10.98 -10.46
C PHE A 78 -1.14 9.47 -10.39
N PRO A 79 -2.05 8.70 -9.76
CA PRO A 79 -1.80 7.31 -9.53
C PRO A 79 -2.01 6.55 -10.85
N SER A 80 -1.00 5.78 -11.27
CA SER A 80 -1.10 4.91 -12.44
C SER A 80 -1.59 3.50 -12.08
N GLU A 81 -1.40 3.09 -10.83
CA GLU A 81 -1.81 1.78 -10.31
C GLU A 81 -2.21 1.87 -8.82
N PRO A 82 -2.91 0.86 -8.28
CA PRO A 82 -3.34 0.84 -6.88
C PRO A 82 -2.16 0.88 -5.89
N ALA A 83 -2.29 1.67 -4.82
CA ALA A 83 -1.24 1.92 -3.84
C ALA A 83 -1.65 1.56 -2.40
N LEU A 84 -2.29 0.40 -2.19
CA LEU A 84 -2.83 0.00 -0.88
C LEU A 84 -3.72 1.08 -0.25
N CYS A 85 -4.49 1.78 -1.09
CA CYS A 85 -5.34 2.92 -0.75
C CYS A 85 -4.59 4.18 -0.29
N THR A 86 -3.26 4.19 -0.21
CA THR A 86 -2.53 5.40 0.20
C THR A 86 -2.72 6.54 -0.80
N GLU A 87 -3.04 6.29 -2.06
CA GLU A 87 -3.31 7.32 -3.07
C GLU A 87 -4.59 8.12 -2.81
N PHE A 88 -5.54 7.60 -2.02
CA PHE A 88 -6.83 8.25 -1.72
C PHE A 88 -6.99 8.67 -0.26
N THR A 89 -6.08 8.26 0.61
CA THR A 89 -6.24 8.31 2.07
C THR A 89 -5.19 9.18 2.75
N GLY A 90 -5.36 9.45 4.04
CA GLY A 90 -4.34 10.05 4.90
C GLY A 90 -3.27 9.05 5.36
N TRP A 91 -3.36 7.77 4.96
CA TRP A 91 -2.38 6.75 5.27
C TRP A 91 -1.12 6.91 4.42
N MET A 92 0.04 6.70 5.03
CA MET A 92 1.32 6.58 4.35
C MET A 92 2.04 5.32 4.82
N LEU A 93 2.75 4.67 3.90
CA LEU A 93 3.56 3.49 4.11
C LEU A 93 5.03 3.83 3.92
N PHE A 94 5.90 3.34 4.79
CA PHE A 94 7.35 3.50 4.65
C PHE A 94 8.10 2.34 5.31
N TYR A 95 9.38 2.20 4.98
CA TYR A 95 10.25 1.15 5.51
C TYR A 95 11.46 1.75 6.24
N GLU A 96 11.89 1.15 7.34
CA GLU A 96 13.12 1.51 8.05
C GLU A 96 14.03 0.28 8.06
N GLU A 97 15.25 0.39 7.55
CA GLU A 97 16.17 -0.76 7.49
C GLU A 97 16.79 -1.07 8.87
N LYS A 98 17.07 -0.04 9.68
CA LYS A 98 17.68 -0.23 11.02
C LYS A 98 16.79 -1.00 11.97
N ILE A 99 15.48 -0.86 11.80
CA ILE A 99 14.44 -1.63 12.47
C ILE A 99 13.64 -2.23 11.32
N PRO A 100 14.07 -3.37 10.73
CA PRO A 100 13.59 -3.88 9.44
C PRO A 100 12.10 -4.15 9.52
N ALA A 101 11.32 -3.11 9.25
CA ALA A 101 9.90 -3.01 9.54
C ALA A 101 9.27 -2.02 8.56
N TYR A 102 8.14 -2.45 8.01
CA TYR A 102 7.24 -1.53 7.34
C TYR A 102 6.32 -0.88 8.36
N PHE A 103 6.12 0.43 8.23
CA PHE A 103 5.25 1.23 9.08
C PHE A 103 4.13 1.83 8.25
N LEU A 104 2.92 1.74 8.79
CA LEU A 104 1.76 2.44 8.25
C LEU A 104 1.30 3.51 9.25
N ALA A 105 1.34 4.77 8.84
CA ALA A 105 0.97 5.90 9.68
C ALA A 105 -0.18 6.69 9.06
N TYR A 106 -1.12 7.13 9.89
CA TYR A 106 -2.23 7.98 9.46
C TYR A 106 -2.01 9.42 9.84
N ARG A 107 -2.16 10.31 8.86
CA ARG A 107 -2.27 11.75 9.07
C ARG A 107 -3.31 12.32 8.10
N PRO A 108 -4.42 12.90 8.59
CA PRO A 108 -5.43 13.52 7.73
C PRO A 108 -4.85 14.57 6.78
N GLN A 109 -3.79 15.26 7.19
CA GLN A 109 -3.11 16.29 6.40
C GLN A 109 -2.35 15.72 5.19
N LEU A 110 -2.00 14.43 5.21
CA LEU A 110 -1.36 13.72 4.10
C LEU A 110 -2.36 13.23 3.05
N ARG A 111 -3.67 13.39 3.30
CA ARG A 111 -4.69 13.07 2.31
C ARG A 111 -4.46 13.94 1.07
N PRO A 112 -4.25 13.36 -0.12
CA PRO A 112 -4.06 14.14 -1.33
C PRO A 112 -5.26 15.05 -1.58
N LYS A 113 -5.00 16.34 -1.82
CA LYS A 113 -6.08 17.30 -2.14
C LYS A 113 -6.61 17.10 -3.56
N HIS A 114 -5.71 16.70 -4.45
CA HIS A 114 -6.00 16.45 -5.85
C HIS A 114 -5.44 15.09 -6.23
N VAL A 115 -6.32 14.24 -6.74
CA VAL A 115 -5.98 12.96 -7.33
C VAL A 115 -6.47 12.97 -8.77
N PHE A 116 -5.55 12.85 -9.72
CA PHE A 116 -5.82 12.88 -11.15
C PHE A 116 -5.61 11.48 -11.71
N ILE A 117 -6.69 10.82 -12.09
CA ILE A 117 -6.65 9.44 -12.55
C ILE A 117 -6.82 9.42 -14.05
N LYS A 118 -5.86 8.83 -14.76
CA LYS A 118 -6.07 8.40 -16.14
C LYS A 118 -6.87 7.11 -16.10
N PHE A 119 -8.19 7.25 -16.18
CA PHE A 119 -9.16 6.23 -15.78
C PHE A 119 -8.90 4.85 -16.41
N ASP A 120 -8.76 4.80 -17.73
CA ASP A 120 -8.59 3.52 -18.45
C ASP A 120 -7.30 2.79 -18.04
N GLU A 121 -6.19 3.53 -17.92
CA GLU A 121 -4.90 3.00 -17.50
C GLU A 121 -4.95 2.48 -16.06
N PHE A 122 -5.53 3.27 -15.15
CA PHE A 122 -5.66 2.86 -13.75
C PHE A 122 -6.54 1.62 -13.60
N VAL A 123 -7.64 1.52 -14.35
CA VAL A 123 -8.53 0.35 -14.32
C VAL A 123 -7.83 -0.89 -14.88
N GLU A 124 -7.05 -0.75 -15.94
CA GLU A 124 -6.23 -1.84 -16.47
C GLU A 124 -5.21 -2.32 -15.45
N ASN A 125 -4.48 -1.39 -14.81
CA ASN A 125 -3.51 -1.72 -13.79
C ASN A 125 -4.14 -2.28 -12.52
N LEU A 126 -5.34 -1.83 -12.14
CA LEU A 126 -6.11 -2.42 -11.05
C LEU A 126 -6.45 -3.89 -11.31
N LYS A 127 -6.76 -4.27 -12.56
CA LYS A 127 -6.96 -5.68 -12.93
C LYS A 127 -5.66 -6.47 -12.80
N LYS A 128 -4.53 -5.93 -13.28
CA LYS A 128 -3.20 -6.56 -13.16
C LYS A 128 -2.76 -6.69 -11.70
N ARG A 129 -3.12 -5.73 -10.84
CA ARG A 129 -2.75 -5.64 -9.42
C ARG A 129 -3.89 -6.01 -8.46
N GLN A 130 -4.80 -6.86 -8.87
CA GLN A 130 -6.00 -7.16 -8.09
C GLN A 130 -5.73 -7.81 -6.72
N HIS A 131 -4.56 -8.41 -6.50
CA HIS A 131 -4.16 -8.86 -5.17
C HIS A 131 -4.18 -7.72 -4.15
N ILE A 132 -3.85 -6.48 -4.55
CA ILE A 132 -3.94 -5.29 -3.68
C ILE A 132 -5.41 -5.04 -3.28
N TYR A 133 -6.32 -5.12 -4.25
CA TYR A 133 -7.76 -4.98 -4.02
C TYR A 133 -8.26 -6.03 -3.01
N TYR A 134 -7.91 -7.29 -3.23
CA TYR A 134 -8.34 -8.40 -2.39
C TYR A 134 -7.71 -8.35 -0.99
N ALA A 135 -6.43 -8.00 -0.87
CA ALA A 135 -5.78 -7.84 0.43
C ALA A 135 -6.55 -6.85 1.31
N ILE A 136 -6.93 -5.68 0.76
CA ILE A 136 -7.70 -4.67 1.48
C ILE A 136 -9.12 -5.17 1.79
N ALA A 137 -9.77 -5.83 0.84
CA ALA A 137 -11.12 -6.36 1.04
C ALA A 137 -11.17 -7.41 2.16
N PHE A 138 -10.23 -8.37 2.17
CA PHE A 138 -10.15 -9.38 3.23
C PHE A 138 -9.78 -8.78 4.57
N ASP A 139 -8.85 -7.83 4.59
CA ASP A 139 -8.45 -7.13 5.81
C ASP A 139 -9.63 -6.40 6.47
N LEU A 140 -10.41 -5.67 5.67
CA LEU A 140 -11.63 -5.00 6.14
C LEU A 140 -12.71 -5.99 6.56
N ALA A 141 -12.89 -7.09 5.84
CA ALA A 141 -13.85 -8.14 6.20
C ALA A 141 -13.52 -8.76 7.56
N LEU A 142 -12.25 -9.09 7.80
CA LEU A 142 -11.78 -9.61 9.09
C LEU A 142 -12.00 -8.62 10.23
N LYS A 143 -11.81 -7.32 9.96
CA LYS A 143 -11.96 -6.27 10.96
C LYS A 143 -13.41 -5.96 11.30
N GLN A 144 -14.31 -6.01 10.33
CA GLN A 144 -15.73 -5.65 10.50
C GLN A 144 -16.64 -6.87 10.77
N GLY A 145 -16.13 -8.09 10.61
CA GLY A 145 -16.88 -9.32 10.79
C GLY A 145 -18.09 -9.39 9.85
N SER A 146 -19.25 -9.78 10.39
CA SER A 146 -20.50 -9.97 9.63
C SER A 146 -21.12 -8.69 9.05
N ARG A 147 -20.54 -7.51 9.32
CA ARG A 147 -21.08 -6.21 8.88
C ARG A 147 -20.58 -5.78 7.51
N LEU A 148 -19.56 -6.43 6.94
CA LEU A 148 -19.07 -6.06 5.62
C LEU A 148 -19.97 -6.64 4.54
N ASP A 149 -20.46 -5.78 3.64
CA ASP A 149 -21.09 -6.25 2.41
C ASP A 149 -20.04 -7.01 1.58
N THR A 150 -20.28 -8.30 1.37
CA THR A 150 -19.36 -9.17 0.61
C THR A 150 -19.47 -8.96 -0.90
N SER A 151 -20.37 -8.09 -1.37
CA SER A 151 -20.51 -7.72 -2.78
C SER A 151 -19.20 -7.20 -3.40
N PHE A 152 -18.36 -6.54 -2.61
CA PHE A 152 -17.04 -6.06 -3.03
C PHE A 152 -16.05 -7.19 -3.32
N LEU A 153 -16.27 -8.42 -2.86
CA LEU A 153 -15.37 -9.55 -3.15
C LEU A 153 -15.59 -10.14 -4.56
N ARG A 154 -16.63 -9.72 -5.30
CA ARG A 154 -16.99 -10.37 -6.58
C ARG A 154 -16.01 -10.11 -7.71
N ARG A 155 -15.63 -8.84 -7.94
CA ARG A 155 -14.69 -8.48 -9.00
C ARG A 155 -14.06 -7.11 -8.72
N PRO A 156 -12.74 -6.95 -8.92
CA PRO A 156 -12.08 -5.66 -8.83
C PRO A 156 -12.74 -4.68 -9.81
N SER A 157 -13.17 -3.55 -9.28
CA SER A 157 -13.71 -2.43 -10.05
C SER A 157 -13.22 -1.14 -9.43
N PHE A 158 -13.16 -0.07 -10.22
CA PHE A 158 -12.73 1.23 -9.72
C PHE A 158 -13.63 1.73 -8.57
N SER A 159 -14.95 1.64 -8.74
CA SER A 159 -15.91 2.03 -7.71
C SER A 159 -15.80 1.17 -6.45
N GLY A 160 -15.62 -0.13 -6.60
CA GLY A 160 -15.35 -1.04 -5.47
C GLY A 160 -14.06 -0.67 -4.75
N TYR A 161 -13.00 -0.38 -5.49
CA TYR A 161 -11.71 -0.02 -4.91
C TYR A 161 -11.79 1.30 -4.14
N LEU A 162 -12.43 2.32 -4.72
CA LEU A 162 -12.65 3.60 -4.06
C LEU A 162 -13.49 3.44 -2.78
N HIS A 163 -14.50 2.56 -2.81
CA HIS A 163 -15.29 2.24 -1.62
C HIS A 163 -14.44 1.61 -0.52
N LEU A 164 -13.62 0.61 -0.85
CA LEU A 164 -12.68 -0.02 0.08
C LEU A 164 -11.71 1.01 0.66
N CYS A 165 -11.18 1.92 -0.15
CA CYS A 165 -10.27 2.96 0.35
C CYS A 165 -10.96 3.96 1.29
N ASN A 166 -12.22 4.31 1.04
CA ASN A 166 -13.00 5.13 1.96
C ASN A 166 -13.26 4.43 3.31
N MET A 167 -13.46 3.11 3.29
CA MET A 167 -13.58 2.32 4.52
C MET A 167 -12.23 2.23 5.24
N PHE A 168 -11.16 1.95 4.50
CA PHE A 168 -9.80 1.85 5.00
C PHE A 168 -9.31 3.14 5.66
N GLU A 169 -9.65 4.31 5.10
CA GLU A 169 -9.42 5.62 5.72
C GLU A 169 -9.97 5.67 7.15
N LYS A 170 -11.22 5.22 7.33
CA LYS A 170 -11.95 5.35 8.60
C LYS A 170 -11.52 4.32 9.62
N THR A 171 -11.28 3.09 9.18
CA THR A 171 -10.98 1.98 10.08
C THR A 171 -9.48 1.83 10.34
N GLY A 172 -8.65 2.17 9.37
CA GLY A 172 -7.23 1.84 9.33
C GLY A 172 -6.95 0.36 9.06
N PRO A 173 -5.66 -0.03 9.01
CA PRO A 173 -5.24 -1.38 8.71
C PRO A 173 -5.80 -2.37 9.74
N GLY A 174 -6.21 -3.52 9.26
CA GLY A 174 -6.61 -4.67 10.04
C GLY A 174 -5.45 -5.67 10.22
N PRO A 175 -5.78 -6.89 10.66
CA PRO A 175 -4.78 -7.88 11.00
C PRO A 175 -4.04 -8.42 9.77
N LEU A 176 -4.66 -8.42 8.59
CA LEU A 176 -4.06 -9.01 7.40
C LEU A 176 -2.99 -8.10 6.81
N ILE A 177 -3.29 -6.80 6.69
CA ILE A 177 -2.29 -5.82 6.29
C ILE A 177 -1.17 -5.74 7.34
N SER A 178 -1.51 -5.85 8.64
CA SER A 178 -0.47 -5.87 9.69
C SER A 178 0.44 -7.09 9.56
N LEU A 179 -0.12 -8.28 9.30
CA LEU A 179 0.63 -9.51 9.07
C LEU A 179 1.50 -9.41 7.80
N LEU A 180 0.93 -8.89 6.71
CA LEU A 180 1.64 -8.65 5.45
C LEU A 180 2.91 -7.82 5.67
N LEU A 181 2.77 -6.68 6.37
CA LEU A 181 3.87 -5.77 6.64
C LEU A 181 4.96 -6.44 7.49
N SER A 182 4.56 -7.17 8.53
CA SER A 182 5.48 -7.92 9.39
C SER A 182 6.24 -9.00 8.63
N ILE A 183 5.55 -9.83 7.84
CA ILE A 183 6.19 -10.90 7.04
C ILE A 183 7.12 -10.29 6.00
N SER A 184 6.68 -9.25 5.29
CA SER A 184 7.50 -8.58 4.27
C SER A 184 8.80 -8.07 4.88
N ALA A 185 8.73 -7.50 6.08
CA ALA A 185 9.88 -6.97 6.75
C ALA A 185 10.83 -8.07 7.25
N LEU A 186 10.31 -9.08 7.95
CA LEU A 186 11.09 -10.20 8.47
C LEU A 186 11.76 -11.02 7.36
N ALA A 187 11.07 -11.22 6.25
CA ALA A 187 11.57 -11.98 5.11
C ALA A 187 12.39 -11.13 4.12
N LYS A 188 12.52 -9.81 4.36
CA LYS A 188 13.13 -8.83 3.44
C LYS A 188 12.57 -8.96 2.02
N LEU A 189 11.24 -9.01 1.92
CA LEU A 189 10.51 -9.13 0.67
C LEU A 189 9.91 -7.78 0.25
N GLU A 190 9.81 -7.60 -1.05
CA GLU A 190 9.07 -6.48 -1.63
C GLU A 190 7.59 -6.57 -1.22
N ILE A 191 7.03 -5.47 -0.71
CA ILE A 191 5.65 -5.46 -0.21
C ILE A 191 4.62 -5.85 -1.27
N LEU A 192 4.83 -5.47 -2.54
CA LEU A 192 3.93 -5.82 -3.63
C LEU A 192 3.92 -7.34 -3.89
N GLU A 193 5.10 -7.95 -3.92
CA GLU A 193 5.25 -9.40 -4.09
C GLU A 193 4.69 -10.17 -2.88
N SER A 194 5.00 -9.72 -1.66
CA SER A 194 4.42 -10.28 -0.44
C SER A 194 2.89 -10.20 -0.44
N THR A 195 2.32 -9.11 -0.96
CA THR A 195 0.86 -8.93 -1.04
C THR A 195 0.25 -9.98 -1.97
N LYS A 196 0.86 -10.18 -3.14
CA LYS A 196 0.45 -11.21 -4.09
C LYS A 196 0.50 -12.60 -3.44
N ASN A 197 1.62 -12.94 -2.81
CA ASN A 197 1.83 -14.24 -2.17
C ASN A 197 0.83 -14.51 -1.04
N LEU A 198 0.63 -13.52 -0.16
CA LEU A 198 -0.32 -13.63 0.95
C LEU A 198 -1.75 -13.86 0.44
N VAL A 199 -2.19 -13.10 -0.56
CA VAL A 199 -3.53 -13.26 -1.14
C VAL A 199 -3.68 -14.63 -1.80
N CYS A 200 -2.68 -15.09 -2.55
CA CYS A 200 -2.72 -16.41 -3.15
C CYS A 200 -2.81 -17.54 -2.12
N HIS A 201 -2.07 -17.46 -1.02
CA HIS A 201 -2.17 -18.44 0.06
C HIS A 201 -3.52 -18.39 0.77
N LEU A 202 -4.06 -17.20 1.03
CA LEU A 202 -5.40 -17.07 1.61
C LEU A 202 -6.46 -17.67 0.69
N MET A 203 -6.42 -17.38 -0.61
CA MET A 203 -7.43 -17.88 -1.55
C MET A 203 -7.35 -19.40 -1.65
N SER A 204 -6.14 -19.95 -1.73
CA SER A 204 -5.91 -21.40 -1.74
C SER A 204 -6.41 -22.06 -0.44
N GLY A 205 -6.12 -21.46 0.71
CA GLY A 205 -6.55 -21.96 2.02
C GLY A 205 -8.08 -21.94 2.17
N LEU A 206 -8.72 -20.83 1.79
CA LEU A 206 -10.17 -20.72 1.80
C LEU A 206 -10.79 -21.77 0.88
N LYS A 207 -10.31 -21.90 -0.36
CA LYS A 207 -10.78 -22.91 -1.30
C LYS A 207 -10.75 -24.33 -0.70
N ARG A 208 -9.62 -24.74 -0.11
CA ARG A 208 -9.47 -26.04 0.55
C ARG A 208 -10.46 -26.23 1.71
N ILE A 209 -10.68 -25.20 2.54
CA ILE A 209 -11.64 -25.25 3.64
C ILE A 209 -13.06 -25.46 3.11
N PHE A 210 -13.44 -24.76 2.03
CA PHE A 210 -14.77 -24.88 1.43
C PHE A 210 -14.98 -26.24 0.75
N GLU A 211 -13.97 -26.76 0.05
CA GLU A 211 -13.98 -28.10 -0.53
C GLU A 211 -14.16 -29.19 0.54
N HIS A 212 -13.56 -29.01 1.72
CA HIS A 212 -13.67 -29.96 2.83
C HIS A 212 -14.94 -29.83 3.70
N LYS A 213 -15.55 -28.64 3.83
CA LYS A 213 -16.66 -28.38 4.79
C LYS A 213 -18.10 -28.47 4.24
N GLN A 214 -18.33 -29.00 3.03
CA GLN A 214 -19.65 -29.17 2.39
C GLN A 214 -20.47 -27.87 2.07
N LYS A 215 -20.47 -27.53 0.78
CA LYS A 215 -21.59 -27.25 -0.17
C LYS A 215 -22.71 -26.20 0.06
N ASP A 216 -22.92 -25.61 1.22
CA ASP A 216 -24.11 -24.73 1.38
C ASP A 216 -23.94 -23.28 0.90
N SER A 217 -22.75 -22.90 0.41
CA SER A 217 -22.57 -21.58 -0.22
C SER A 217 -21.87 -21.70 -1.57
N ARG A 218 -22.63 -22.16 -2.58
CA ARG A 218 -22.24 -22.04 -4.01
C ARG A 218 -21.87 -20.59 -4.39
N PHE A 219 -22.35 -19.61 -3.62
CA PHE A 219 -22.04 -18.20 -3.81
C PHE A 219 -20.61 -17.85 -3.36
N LEU A 220 -20.20 -18.23 -2.14
CA LEU A 220 -18.83 -17.99 -1.67
C LEU A 220 -17.82 -18.84 -2.45
N GLU A 221 -18.17 -20.08 -2.81
CA GLU A 221 -17.33 -20.93 -3.66
C GLU A 221 -17.08 -20.26 -5.01
N ARG A 222 -18.11 -19.72 -5.68
CA ARG A 222 -17.96 -18.98 -6.94
C ARG A 222 -17.15 -17.69 -6.80
N ILE A 223 -17.32 -16.96 -5.71
CA ILE A 223 -16.53 -15.74 -5.44
C ILE A 223 -15.05 -16.10 -5.27
N LEU A 224 -14.74 -17.16 -4.52
CA LEU A 224 -13.37 -17.60 -4.29
C LEU A 224 -12.75 -18.17 -5.55
N ASP A 225 -13.50 -18.93 -6.35
CA ASP A 225 -13.00 -19.44 -7.63
C ASP A 225 -12.77 -18.31 -8.65
N MET A 226 -13.64 -17.29 -8.69
CA MET A 226 -13.42 -16.09 -9.51
C MET A 226 -12.20 -15.32 -9.03
N ALA A 227 -12.09 -15.07 -7.72
CA ALA A 227 -10.97 -14.35 -7.14
C ALA A 227 -9.64 -15.08 -7.39
N TYR A 228 -9.60 -16.40 -7.19
CA TYR A 228 -8.42 -17.24 -7.38
C TYR A 228 -7.96 -17.27 -8.84
N ARG A 229 -8.89 -17.49 -9.78
CA ARG A 229 -8.59 -17.46 -11.23
C ARG A 229 -8.08 -16.11 -11.67
N ASP A 230 -8.72 -15.05 -11.19
CA ASP A 230 -8.35 -13.71 -11.62
C ASP A 230 -6.96 -13.35 -11.05
N THR A 231 -6.63 -13.69 -9.79
CA THR A 231 -5.34 -13.33 -9.15
C THR A 231 -4.07 -13.93 -9.77
N ASP A 232 -4.18 -14.79 -10.78
CA ASP A 232 -3.05 -15.51 -11.41
C ASP A 232 -2.13 -16.16 -10.37
N CYS A 233 -2.77 -16.83 -9.41
CA CYS A 233 -2.06 -17.64 -8.43
C CYS A 233 -1.64 -18.94 -9.10
N GLY A 234 -0.50 -18.92 -9.79
CA GLY A 234 0.20 -20.14 -10.19
C GLY A 234 0.51 -21.03 -8.96
N GLU A 235 1.06 -22.22 -9.19
CA GLU A 235 1.63 -23.03 -8.10
C GLU A 235 2.75 -22.24 -7.42
N LEU A 236 2.41 -21.57 -6.32
CA LEU A 236 3.33 -20.81 -5.49
C LEU A 236 4.10 -21.78 -4.60
N ASP A 237 5.26 -22.23 -5.10
CA ASP A 237 6.23 -22.98 -4.32
C ASP A 237 7.10 -21.96 -3.56
N ILE A 238 6.59 -21.45 -2.43
CA ILE A 238 7.42 -20.66 -1.52
C ILE A 238 8.32 -21.65 -0.78
N ASP A 239 9.52 -21.87 -1.30
CA ASP A 239 10.54 -22.62 -0.58
C ASP A 239 11.06 -21.79 0.61
N LEU A 240 10.33 -21.86 1.72
CA LEU A 240 10.74 -21.28 3.00
C LEU A 240 11.94 -22.02 3.63
N ARG A 241 12.47 -23.09 3.00
CA ARG A 241 13.57 -23.89 3.57
C ARG A 241 14.95 -23.28 3.31
N GLU A 242 15.10 -22.37 2.35
CA GLU A 242 16.42 -21.82 2.00
C GLU A 242 16.86 -20.61 2.83
N LYS A 243 15.94 -19.93 3.55
CA LYS A 243 16.33 -18.88 4.51
C LYS A 243 16.43 -19.48 5.91
N LYS A 244 17.52 -20.23 6.17
CA LYS A 244 17.95 -20.53 7.55
C LYS A 244 18.16 -19.19 8.27
N LEU A 245 17.22 -18.85 9.14
CA LEU A 245 17.38 -17.82 10.16
C LEU A 245 18.35 -18.38 11.21
N ASP A 246 19.65 -18.14 11.02
CA ASP A 246 20.64 -18.34 12.06
C ASP A 246 20.45 -17.25 13.11
N ILE A 247 19.64 -17.54 14.13
CA ILE A 247 19.46 -16.68 15.30
C ILE A 247 20.60 -17.00 16.27
N TYR A 248 21.59 -16.12 16.33
CA TYR A 248 22.60 -16.13 17.38
C TYR A 248 22.08 -15.34 18.57
N VAL A 249 21.97 -16.00 19.72
CA VAL A 249 21.75 -15.36 21.02
C VAL A 249 23.10 -15.40 21.75
N GLU A 250 23.77 -14.27 21.85
CA GLU A 250 24.88 -14.11 22.80
C GLU A 250 24.31 -13.83 24.20
N HIS A 251 24.88 -14.50 25.20
CA HIS A 251 24.62 -14.28 26.62
C HIS A 251 25.45 -13.12 27.17
#